data_AF-A0A1I4QI72-F1
#
_entry.id   AF-A0A1I4QI72-F1
#
_cell.length_a   1.000
_cell.length_b   1.000
_cell.length_c   1.000
_cell.angle_alpha   90.00
_cell.angle_beta   90.00
_cell.angle_gamma   90.00
#
_symmetry.space_group_name_H-M   'P 1'
#
loop_
_entity.id
_entity.type
_entity.pdbx_description
1 polymer ?
#
loop_
_entity_poly.entity_id
_entity_poly.type
_entity_poly.pdbx_seq_one_letter_code
_entity_poly.pdbx_strand_id
1 'polypeptide(L)'
;MSLAFPIPRIAASRLLMAATALLVLAGCVGKGPLGSTPGARAEPEIITDSDESPGRKRARIRLELAMGYFEQNKNTVALDEIKQALSADPNYSDAYNLRGLVYMRLDDPALAEDSFRRAVALNPRDGNAMHNYGWLLCQQKRYADASQQFTRALDTPGYTDRTKTLMTQGVCQMQAGQKAEAEKSLTQAYELDAGNPVIGYNLALLLSQRQEWTRAQFYIRRVNNSQAANAESLWLGVKIERQLNNRDSVASLGGQLQRRFPQSKEAQAYERGNFND
;
A
#
# COMPACT_ATOMS: atom_id res chain seq x y z
N MET A 1 -58.65 -15.34 10.67
CA MET A 1 -60.02 -15.00 11.12
C MET A 1 -59.90 -13.64 11.79
N SER A 2 -60.00 -12.53 11.06
CA SER A 2 -61.25 -11.77 10.78
C SER A 2 -62.01 -11.48 12.08
N LEU A 3 -62.30 -10.26 12.52
CA LEU A 3 -62.97 -9.11 11.87
C LEU A 3 -62.73 -7.86 12.77
N ALA A 4 -62.36 -6.69 12.25
CA ALA A 4 -63.20 -5.60 11.71
C ALA A 4 -63.77 -4.60 12.75
N PHE A 5 -63.27 -3.35 12.66
CA PHE A 5 -63.90 -2.00 12.76
C PHE A 5 -65.37 -1.86 13.25
N PRO A 6 -65.72 -0.73 13.92
CA PRO A 6 -66.11 0.50 13.18
C PRO A 6 -65.83 1.88 13.83
N ILE A 7 -65.82 2.88 12.95
CA ILE A 7 -65.94 4.34 13.17
C ILE A 7 -67.43 4.72 13.13
N PRO A 8 -67.91 5.77 13.82
CA PRO A 8 -68.33 7.06 13.18
C PRO A 8 -68.13 8.26 14.14
N ARG A 9 -68.44 9.55 13.90
CA ARG A 9 -68.57 10.53 12.79
C ARG A 9 -68.81 11.90 13.47
N ILE A 10 -68.11 12.94 12.99
CA ILE A 10 -68.59 14.30 12.61
C ILE A 10 -69.60 15.02 13.53
N ALA A 11 -69.23 16.23 13.96
CA ALA A 11 -70.13 17.39 13.98
C ALA A 11 -69.37 18.70 13.74
N ALA A 12 -69.93 19.56 12.90
CA ALA A 12 -69.41 20.85 12.48
C ALA A 12 -70.31 21.99 13.01
N SER A 13 -69.72 23.12 13.38
CA SER A 13 -70.40 24.42 13.55
C SER A 13 -69.33 25.52 13.71
N ARG A 14 -69.03 26.27 12.64
CA ARG A 14 -69.62 27.55 12.22
C ARG A 14 -69.27 28.77 13.09
N LEU A 15 -68.89 29.84 12.36
CA LEU A 15 -69.05 31.28 12.58
C LEU A 15 -67.79 32.14 12.89
N LEU A 16 -67.41 32.85 11.82
CA LEU A 16 -66.95 34.24 11.71
C LEU A 16 -66.83 35.09 13.00
N MET A 17 -65.73 35.81 13.12
CA MET A 17 -65.74 37.29 13.04
C MET A 17 -64.33 37.84 12.80
N ALA A 18 -64.24 38.76 11.84
CA ALA A 18 -63.09 39.60 11.57
C ALA A 18 -63.06 40.78 12.56
N ALA A 19 -61.87 41.17 13.02
CA ALA A 19 -61.62 42.52 13.53
C ALA A 19 -60.14 42.87 13.29
N THR A 20 -59.93 43.75 12.32
CA THR A 20 -58.70 44.49 12.06
C THR A 20 -58.47 45.51 13.18
N ALA A 21 -57.27 45.52 13.76
CA ALA A 21 -56.79 46.64 14.57
C ALA A 21 -55.34 46.94 14.16
N LEU A 22 -55.18 48.00 13.36
CA LEU A 22 -53.92 48.72 13.23
C LEU A 22 -53.78 49.64 14.45
N LEU A 23 -52.66 49.54 15.17
CA LEU A 23 -52.13 50.64 15.97
C LEU A 23 -50.62 50.54 16.06
N VAL A 24 -49.98 51.60 15.57
CA VAL A 24 -48.55 51.87 15.52
C VAL A 24 -48.08 52.28 16.91
N LEU A 25 -47.01 51.66 17.42
CA LEU A 25 -46.13 52.27 18.43
C LEU A 25 -44.67 51.92 18.11
N ALA A 26 -43.93 52.95 17.73
CA ALA A 26 -42.47 52.96 17.75
C ALA A 26 -41.97 53.02 19.21
N GLY A 27 -40.92 52.28 19.53
CA GLY A 27 -40.31 52.32 20.87
C GLY A 27 -39.06 51.44 21.01
N CYS A 28 -37.91 52.06 20.76
CA CYS A 28 -36.55 51.86 21.31
C CYS A 28 -35.99 50.46 21.65
N VAL A 29 -34.94 50.12 20.89
CA VAL A 29 -33.65 49.48 21.25
C VAL A 29 -33.48 49.03 22.72
N GLY A 30 -33.31 47.71 22.88
CA GLY A 30 -32.61 47.09 24.00
C GLY A 30 -31.65 46.02 23.48
N LYS A 31 -30.35 46.34 23.39
CA LYS A 31 -29.29 45.35 23.16
C LYS A 31 -29.05 44.60 24.47
N GLY A 32 -29.58 43.38 24.57
CA GLY A 32 -29.16 42.38 25.56
C GLY A 32 -28.59 41.17 24.82
N PRO A 33 -27.44 40.60 25.24
CA PRO A 33 -26.89 39.42 24.60
C PRO A 33 -27.79 38.22 24.94
N LEU A 34 -28.60 37.79 23.96
CA LEU A 34 -29.26 36.49 24.03
C LEU A 34 -28.17 35.41 24.02
N GLY A 35 -28.25 34.55 25.03
CA GLY A 35 -27.20 33.64 25.44
C GLY A 35 -26.66 32.77 24.33
N SER A 36 -25.34 32.66 24.31
CA SER A 36 -24.64 31.56 23.67
C SER A 36 -25.06 30.26 24.36
N THR A 37 -25.92 29.48 23.72
CA THR A 37 -25.92 28.03 23.89
C THR A 37 -24.48 27.54 23.70
N PRO A 38 -23.94 26.66 24.58
CA PRO A 38 -22.69 25.97 24.30
C PRO A 38 -22.95 25.05 23.11
N GLY A 39 -22.73 25.58 21.90
CA GLY A 39 -22.97 24.90 20.64
C GLY A 39 -22.09 23.66 20.55
N ALA A 40 -22.74 22.55 20.21
CA ALA A 40 -22.13 21.28 19.84
C ALA A 40 -20.87 21.51 19.00
N ARG A 41 -19.83 20.69 19.24
CA ARG A 41 -18.70 20.57 18.31
C ARG A 41 -19.28 20.34 16.92
N ALA A 42 -19.20 21.34 16.06
CA ALA A 42 -19.45 21.15 14.64
C ALA A 42 -18.45 20.10 14.18
N GLU A 43 -18.94 18.95 13.72
CA GLU A 43 -18.07 18.01 13.03
C GLU A 43 -17.47 18.74 11.82
N PRO A 44 -16.17 18.60 11.56
CA PRO A 44 -15.54 19.28 10.44
C PRO A 44 -16.28 18.94 9.14
N GLU A 45 -16.58 19.97 8.35
CA GLU A 45 -17.23 19.83 7.04
C GLU A 45 -16.46 18.83 6.18
N ILE A 46 -17.19 17.96 5.47
CA ILE A 46 -16.60 16.96 4.58
C ILE A 46 -15.94 17.70 3.44
N ILE A 47 -14.61 17.66 3.39
CA ILE A 47 -13.81 18.23 2.29
C ILE A 47 -14.10 17.43 1.02
N THR A 48 -14.49 18.12 -0.05
CA THR A 48 -14.76 17.57 -1.37
C THR A 48 -13.67 17.98 -2.36
N ASP A 49 -13.66 17.37 -3.55
CA ASP A 49 -12.76 17.77 -4.64
C ASP A 49 -12.93 19.24 -5.06
N SER A 50 -14.08 19.85 -4.78
CA SER A 50 -14.35 21.26 -5.10
C SER A 50 -13.63 22.24 -4.16
N ASP A 51 -13.19 21.77 -3.00
CA ASP A 51 -12.45 22.56 -2.00
C ASP A 51 -10.94 22.59 -2.28
N GLU A 52 -10.49 21.86 -3.31
CA GLU A 52 -9.10 21.82 -3.78
C GLU A 52 -8.67 23.19 -4.33
N SER A 53 -7.60 23.76 -3.76
CA SER A 53 -7.06 25.02 -4.29
C SER A 53 -6.64 24.88 -5.77
N PRO A 54 -6.74 25.95 -6.58
CA PRO A 54 -6.31 25.89 -7.98
C PRO A 54 -4.85 25.44 -8.17
N GLY A 55 -3.96 25.78 -7.23
CA GLY A 55 -2.57 25.34 -7.22
C GLY A 55 -2.45 23.83 -6.99
N ARG A 56 -3.16 23.30 -6.00
CA ARG A 56 -3.19 21.86 -5.71
C ARG A 56 -3.79 21.05 -6.86
N LYS A 57 -4.89 21.52 -7.45
CA LYS A 57 -5.49 20.90 -8.64
C LYS A 57 -4.50 20.82 -9.80
N ARG A 58 -3.76 21.90 -10.05
CA ARG A 58 -2.71 21.93 -11.08
C ARG A 58 -1.56 20.97 -10.74
N ALA A 59 -1.14 20.92 -9.49
CA ALA A 59 -0.09 20.02 -9.03
C ALA A 59 -0.48 18.55 -9.24
N ARG A 60 -1.71 18.18 -8.88
CA ARG A 60 -2.25 16.83 -9.10
C ARG A 60 -2.27 16.42 -10.57
N ILE A 61 -2.79 17.28 -11.46
CA ILE A 61 -2.81 16.98 -12.91
C ILE A 61 -1.39 16.81 -13.46
N ARG A 62 -0.45 17.67 -13.06
CA ARG A 62 0.96 17.54 -13.43
C ARG A 62 1.57 16.24 -12.91
N LEU A 63 1.20 15.83 -11.70
CA LEU A 63 1.67 14.57 -11.12
C LEU A 63 1.12 13.36 -11.88
N GLU A 64 -0.15 13.36 -12.28
CA GLU A 64 -0.73 12.30 -13.11
C GLU A 64 0.03 12.14 -14.44
N LEU A 65 0.40 13.24 -15.10
CA LEU A 65 1.27 13.21 -16.29
C LEU A 65 2.65 12.64 -15.97
N ALA A 66 3.26 13.07 -14.86
CA ALA A 66 4.56 12.56 -14.43
C ALA A 66 4.54 11.05 -14.19
N MET A 67 3.49 10.52 -13.58
CA MET A 67 3.29 9.08 -13.37
C MET A 67 3.25 8.34 -14.70
N GLY A 68 2.45 8.82 -15.67
CA GLY A 68 2.37 8.20 -16.99
C GLY A 68 3.70 8.23 -17.76
N TYR A 69 4.50 9.28 -17.63
CA TYR A 69 5.85 9.33 -18.21
C TYR A 69 6.83 8.41 -17.48
N PHE A 70 6.74 8.31 -16.15
CA PHE A 70 7.55 7.40 -15.36
C PHE A 70 7.28 5.93 -15.72
N GLU A 71 6.02 5.54 -15.91
CA GLU A 71 5.64 4.18 -16.36
C GLU A 71 6.24 3.85 -17.73
N GLN A 72 6.38 4.83 -18.61
CA GLN A 72 7.03 4.71 -19.93
C GLN A 72 8.57 4.80 -19.87
N ASN A 73 9.17 4.81 -18.68
CA ASN A 73 10.62 5.02 -18.47
C ASN A 73 11.17 6.36 -19.00
N LYS A 74 10.30 7.35 -19.25
CA LYS A 74 10.69 8.72 -19.66
C LYS A 74 11.01 9.57 -18.42
N ASN A 75 12.03 9.16 -17.68
CA ASN A 75 12.34 9.68 -16.34
C ASN A 75 12.63 11.19 -16.32
N THR A 76 13.31 11.73 -17.34
CA THR A 76 13.60 13.17 -17.42
C THR A 76 12.35 14.01 -17.62
N VAL A 77 11.41 13.52 -18.43
CA VAL A 77 10.11 14.18 -18.67
C VAL A 77 9.25 14.10 -17.41
N ALA A 78 9.23 12.95 -16.74
CA ALA A 78 8.55 12.79 -15.45
C ALA A 78 9.09 13.79 -14.40
N LEU A 79 10.41 13.98 -14.31
CA LEU A 79 11.01 14.98 -13.43
C LEU A 79 10.61 16.41 -13.79
N ASP A 80 10.45 16.74 -15.06
CA ASP A 80 9.99 18.08 -15.47
C ASP A 80 8.55 18.33 -15.01
N GLU A 81 7.64 17.38 -15.25
CA GLU A 81 6.26 17.46 -14.81
C GLU A 81 6.15 17.53 -13.27
N ILE A 82 6.99 16.79 -12.54
CA ILE A 82 7.11 16.88 -11.07
C ILE A 82 7.55 18.27 -10.63
N LYS A 83 8.55 18.89 -11.29
CA LYS A 83 8.98 20.26 -10.96
C LYS A 83 7.84 21.26 -11.18
N GLN A 84 7.07 21.08 -12.25
CA GLN A 84 5.90 21.91 -12.51
C GLN A 84 4.80 21.69 -11.46
N ALA A 85 4.60 20.45 -10.99
CA ALA A 85 3.68 20.14 -9.90
C ALA A 85 4.09 20.85 -8.59
N LEU A 86 5.37 20.74 -8.22
CA LEU A 86 5.92 21.35 -7.01
C LEU A 86 6.01 22.88 -7.09
N SER A 87 6.09 23.45 -8.29
CA SER A 87 5.96 24.90 -8.50
C SER A 87 4.53 25.38 -8.24
N ALA A 88 3.53 24.56 -8.58
CA ALA A 88 2.12 24.87 -8.36
C ALA A 88 1.66 24.65 -6.90
N ASP A 89 2.17 23.60 -6.24
CA ASP A 89 1.99 23.36 -4.80
C ASP A 89 3.30 22.80 -4.19
N PRO A 90 4.13 23.64 -3.55
CA PRO A 90 5.39 23.23 -2.93
C PRO A 90 5.26 22.22 -1.79
N ASN A 91 4.05 22.01 -1.27
CA ASN A 91 3.73 21.11 -0.17
C ASN A 91 2.98 19.84 -0.63
N TYR A 92 2.96 19.55 -1.94
CA TYR A 92 2.31 18.36 -2.46
C TYR A 92 3.17 17.11 -2.24
N SER A 93 2.88 16.37 -1.15
CA SER A 93 3.66 15.21 -0.69
C SER A 93 3.87 14.16 -1.78
N ASP A 94 2.83 13.89 -2.56
CA ASP A 94 2.81 12.79 -3.53
C ASP A 94 3.79 13.06 -4.68
N ALA A 95 4.00 14.33 -5.03
CA ALA A 95 5.00 14.73 -6.01
C ALA A 95 6.43 14.48 -5.51
N TYR A 96 6.71 14.70 -4.22
CA TYR A 96 7.99 14.32 -3.63
C TYR A 96 8.16 12.79 -3.56
N ASN A 97 7.09 12.05 -3.24
CA ASN A 97 7.14 10.59 -3.23
C ASN A 97 7.48 10.03 -4.62
N LEU A 98 6.81 10.50 -5.68
CA LEU A 98 7.12 10.10 -7.05
C LEU A 98 8.53 10.54 -7.46
N ARG A 99 8.96 11.75 -7.09
CA ARG A 99 10.34 12.24 -7.33
C ARG A 99 11.37 11.28 -6.75
N GLY A 100 11.13 10.79 -5.53
CA GLY A 100 11.97 9.78 -4.88
C GLY A 100 12.09 8.50 -5.71
N LEU A 101 10.96 7.96 -6.17
CA LEU A 101 10.93 6.76 -7.03
C LEU A 101 11.66 6.98 -8.38
N VAL A 102 11.52 8.16 -8.97
CA VAL A 102 12.22 8.49 -10.22
C VAL A 102 13.73 8.51 -10.01
N TYR A 103 14.21 9.11 -8.92
CA TYR A 103 15.65 9.11 -8.61
C TYR A 103 16.18 7.73 -8.22
N MET A 104 15.39 6.89 -7.54
CA MET A 104 15.78 5.49 -7.34
C MET A 104 16.00 4.76 -8.67
N ARG A 105 15.13 4.99 -9.67
CA ARG A 105 15.29 4.40 -11.01
C ARG A 105 16.52 4.93 -11.75
N LEU A 106 16.90 6.17 -11.48
CA LEU A 106 18.10 6.81 -12.04
C LEU A 106 19.38 6.49 -11.25
N ASP A 107 19.31 5.63 -10.24
CA ASP A 107 20.42 5.29 -9.35
C ASP A 107 21.04 6.52 -8.65
N ASP A 108 20.20 7.50 -8.29
CA ASP A 108 20.59 8.65 -7.46
C ASP A 108 19.95 8.54 -6.07
N PRO A 109 20.56 7.76 -5.16
CA PRO A 109 19.99 7.50 -3.84
C PRO A 109 19.92 8.74 -2.95
N ALA A 110 20.79 9.74 -3.17
CA ALA A 110 20.83 10.95 -2.35
C ALA A 110 19.61 11.85 -2.64
N LEU A 111 19.31 12.09 -3.92
CA LEU A 111 18.12 12.85 -4.31
C LEU A 111 16.83 12.08 -4.04
N ALA A 112 16.87 10.74 -4.12
CA ALA A 112 15.75 9.90 -3.72
C ALA A 112 15.43 10.06 -2.22
N GLU A 113 16.44 9.98 -1.36
CA GLU A 113 16.29 10.12 0.09
C GLU A 113 15.76 11.50 0.49
N ASP A 114 16.30 12.58 -0.08
CA ASP A 114 15.78 13.93 0.19
C ASP A 114 14.29 14.04 -0.16
N SER A 115 13.91 13.47 -1.31
CA SER A 115 12.52 13.49 -1.79
C SER A 115 11.59 12.69 -0.88
N PHE A 116 11.95 11.46 -0.50
CA PHE A 116 11.13 10.67 0.42
C PHE A 116 11.03 11.28 1.81
N ARG A 117 12.13 11.82 2.35
CA ARG A 117 12.14 12.53 3.63
C ARG A 117 11.17 13.70 3.59
N ARG A 118 11.14 14.47 2.49
CA ARG A 118 10.20 15.58 2.31
C ARG A 118 8.75 15.10 2.20
N ALA A 119 8.49 14.02 1.46
CA ALA A 119 7.16 13.43 1.33
C ALA A 119 6.59 13.01 2.70
N VAL A 120 7.37 12.24 3.48
CA VAL A 120 6.99 11.74 4.81
C VAL A 120 6.83 12.88 5.83
N ALA A 121 7.61 13.96 5.70
CA ALA A 121 7.47 15.13 6.56
C ALA A 121 6.19 15.93 6.26
N LEU A 122 5.81 16.05 4.97
CA LEU A 122 4.61 16.76 4.54
C LEU A 122 3.33 15.97 4.83
N ASN A 123 3.37 14.65 4.66
CA ASN A 123 2.26 13.76 4.97
C ASN A 123 2.73 12.57 5.83
N PRO A 124 2.70 12.70 7.17
CA PRO A 124 3.09 11.63 8.08
C PRO A 124 2.05 10.51 8.20
N ARG A 125 1.00 10.52 7.37
CA ARG A 125 0.01 9.42 7.26
C ARG A 125 0.06 8.73 5.90
N ASP A 126 1.04 9.07 5.05
CA ASP A 126 1.24 8.36 3.79
C ASP A 126 2.09 7.10 4.03
N GLY A 127 1.41 5.97 4.23
CA GLY A 127 2.05 4.67 4.36
C GLY A 127 2.85 4.25 3.12
N ASN A 128 2.48 4.73 1.93
CA ASN A 128 3.20 4.43 0.69
C ASN A 128 4.53 5.19 0.60
N ALA A 129 4.56 6.48 0.99
CA ALA A 129 5.81 7.22 1.09
C ALA A 129 6.76 6.59 2.13
N MET A 130 6.24 6.16 3.29
CA MET A 130 7.03 5.46 4.30
C MET A 130 7.57 4.12 3.80
N HIS A 131 6.73 3.32 3.13
CA HIS A 131 7.15 2.08 2.49
C HIS A 131 8.30 2.31 1.50
N ASN A 132 8.14 3.27 0.57
CA ASN A 132 9.16 3.57 -0.43
C ASN A 132 10.45 4.05 0.22
N TYR A 133 10.36 4.87 1.27
CA TYR A 133 11.53 5.33 2.00
C TYR A 133 12.24 4.16 2.70
N GLY A 134 11.50 3.30 3.38
CA GLY A 134 12.03 2.09 4.01
C GLY A 134 12.73 1.19 3.00
N TRP A 135 12.19 1.06 1.79
CA TRP A 135 12.80 0.29 0.73
C TRP A 135 14.14 0.89 0.26
N LEU A 136 14.22 2.19 0.03
CA LEU A 136 15.49 2.86 -0.29
C LEU A 136 16.54 2.64 0.81
N LEU A 137 16.16 2.82 2.07
CA LEU A 137 17.05 2.61 3.22
C LEU A 137 17.56 1.17 3.27
N CYS A 138 16.70 0.21 2.95
CA CYS A 138 17.08 -1.20 2.87
C CYS A 138 18.12 -1.46 1.78
N GLN A 139 17.94 -0.87 0.59
CA GLN A 139 18.91 -0.98 -0.50
C GLN A 139 20.27 -0.37 -0.14
N GLN A 140 20.28 0.68 0.69
CA GLN A 140 21.48 1.27 1.28
C GLN A 140 22.05 0.48 2.48
N LYS A 141 21.49 -0.70 2.80
CA LYS A 141 21.84 -1.53 3.97
C LYS A 141 21.62 -0.85 5.33
N ARG A 142 20.82 0.22 5.38
CA ARG A 142 20.42 0.92 6.61
C ARG A 142 19.20 0.24 7.22
N TYR A 143 19.37 -1.01 7.64
CA TYR A 143 18.27 -1.90 7.99
C TYR A 143 17.45 -1.44 9.20
N ALA A 144 18.07 -0.82 10.20
CA ALA A 144 17.36 -0.29 11.36
C ALA A 144 16.40 0.86 10.97
N ASP A 145 16.91 1.82 10.19
CA ASP A 145 16.12 2.93 9.67
C ASP A 145 14.98 2.42 8.76
N ALA A 146 15.29 1.44 7.90
CA ALA A 146 14.30 0.79 7.03
C ALA A 146 13.17 0.17 7.83
N SER A 147 13.50 -0.61 8.88
CA SER A 147 12.51 -1.22 9.77
C SER A 147 11.61 -0.17 10.42
N GLN A 148 12.16 0.96 10.85
CA GLN A 148 11.36 2.05 11.43
C GLN A 148 10.33 2.58 10.43
N GLN A 149 10.71 2.80 9.17
CA GLN A 149 9.77 3.30 8.16
C GLN A 149 8.69 2.26 7.81
N PHE A 150 9.05 0.98 7.69
CA PHE A 150 8.07 -0.08 7.44
C PHE A 150 7.07 -0.22 8.59
N THR A 151 7.53 -0.18 9.85
CA THR A 151 6.64 -0.19 11.02
C THR A 151 5.67 0.98 10.99
N ARG A 152 6.17 2.21 10.74
CA ARG A 152 5.30 3.39 10.63
C ARG A 152 4.26 3.26 9.51
N ALA A 153 4.63 2.69 8.36
CA ALA A 153 3.70 2.41 7.28
C ALA A 153 2.59 1.44 7.73
N LEU A 154 2.97 0.35 8.40
CA LEU A 154 2.04 -0.67 8.88
C LEU A 154 1.16 -0.21 10.05
N ASP A 155 1.60 0.79 10.82
CA ASP A 155 0.82 1.38 11.92
C ASP A 155 -0.15 2.47 11.43
N THR A 156 -0.06 2.86 10.15
CA THR A 156 -0.94 3.88 9.56
C THR A 156 -2.38 3.34 9.41
N PRO A 157 -3.39 3.97 10.04
CA PRO A 157 -4.77 3.54 9.92
C PRO A 157 -5.26 3.61 8.48
N GLY A 158 -5.92 2.54 8.01
CA GLY A 158 -6.47 2.48 6.65
C GLY A 158 -5.42 2.25 5.55
N TYR A 159 -4.15 2.00 5.89
CA TYR A 159 -3.14 1.64 4.89
C TYR A 159 -3.51 0.31 4.21
N THR A 160 -3.63 0.32 2.88
CA THR A 160 -4.12 -0.82 2.08
C THR A 160 -3.00 -1.74 1.60
N ASP A 161 -1.80 -1.21 1.33
CA ASP A 161 -0.68 -1.96 0.75
C ASP A 161 0.16 -2.71 1.81
N ARG A 162 -0.52 -3.21 2.87
CA ARG A 162 0.11 -3.90 4.00
C ARG A 162 0.86 -5.14 3.56
N THR A 163 0.26 -5.96 2.70
CA THR A 163 0.88 -7.19 2.17
C THR A 163 2.20 -6.90 1.47
N LYS A 164 2.22 -5.86 0.62
CA LYS A 164 3.44 -5.40 -0.07
C LYS A 164 4.51 -4.99 0.95
N THR A 165 4.14 -4.19 1.95
CA THR A 165 5.09 -3.74 2.96
C THR A 165 5.62 -4.86 3.84
N LEU A 166 4.78 -5.78 4.32
CA LEU A 166 5.21 -6.94 5.10
C LEU A 166 6.17 -7.85 4.30
N MET A 167 5.87 -8.08 3.02
CA MET A 167 6.75 -8.84 2.14
C MET A 167 8.11 -8.15 1.97
N THR A 168 8.12 -6.86 1.62
CA THR A 168 9.36 -6.10 1.45
C THR A 168 10.16 -6.00 2.75
N GLN A 169 9.50 -5.80 3.89
CA GLN A 169 10.13 -5.80 5.20
C GLN A 169 10.77 -7.15 5.51
N GLY A 170 10.08 -8.25 5.25
CA GLY A 170 10.61 -9.60 5.43
C GLY A 170 11.86 -9.87 4.59
N VAL A 171 11.84 -9.48 3.31
CA VAL A 171 13.02 -9.55 2.44
C VAL A 171 14.17 -8.69 2.97
N CYS A 172 13.87 -7.49 3.46
CA CYS A 172 14.88 -6.61 4.06
C CYS A 172 15.51 -7.23 5.32
N GLN A 173 14.70 -7.83 6.18
CA GLN A 173 15.15 -8.53 7.38
C GLN A 173 16.03 -9.75 7.02
N MET A 174 15.71 -10.48 5.94
CA MET A 174 16.59 -11.54 5.43
C MET A 174 17.97 -10.99 5.04
N GLN A 175 18.02 -9.85 4.32
CA GLN A 175 19.29 -9.19 3.96
C GLN A 175 20.07 -8.68 5.18
N ALA A 176 19.35 -8.31 6.24
CA ALA A 176 19.91 -7.92 7.54
C ALA A 176 20.35 -9.10 8.41
N GLY A 177 20.10 -10.35 8.01
CA GLY A 177 20.37 -11.55 8.81
C GLY A 177 19.37 -11.80 9.94
N GLN A 178 18.29 -11.02 10.03
CA GLN A 178 17.24 -11.08 11.04
C GLN A 178 16.21 -12.16 10.67
N LYS A 179 16.65 -13.43 10.69
CA LYS A 179 15.88 -14.56 10.16
C LYS A 179 14.55 -14.81 10.89
N ALA A 180 14.47 -14.55 12.18
CA ALA A 180 13.25 -14.78 12.97
C ALA A 180 12.18 -13.73 12.66
N GLU A 181 12.61 -12.47 12.58
CA GLU A 181 11.76 -11.34 12.22
C GLU A 181 11.28 -11.45 10.77
N ALA A 182 12.18 -11.84 9.86
CA ALA A 182 11.84 -12.09 8.47
C ALA A 182 10.73 -13.14 8.32
N GLU A 183 10.82 -14.24 9.08
CA GLU A 183 9.80 -15.30 9.06
C GLU A 183 8.45 -14.77 9.53
N LYS A 184 8.44 -13.98 10.61
CA LYS A 184 7.22 -13.36 11.12
C LYS A 184 6.59 -12.45 10.07
N SER A 185 7.35 -11.51 9.50
CA SER A 185 6.82 -10.56 8.50
C SER A 185 6.34 -11.26 7.23
N LEU A 186 7.09 -12.24 6.72
CA LEU A 186 6.67 -13.01 5.54
C LEU A 186 5.46 -13.91 5.81
N THR A 187 5.35 -14.49 7.01
CA THR A 187 4.18 -15.29 7.40
C THR A 187 2.94 -14.42 7.48
N GLN A 188 3.03 -13.23 8.09
CA GLN A 188 1.93 -12.26 8.10
C GLN A 188 1.54 -11.82 6.68
N ALA A 189 2.52 -11.61 5.78
CA ALA A 189 2.24 -11.31 4.39
C ALA A 189 1.50 -12.48 3.70
N TYR A 190 1.89 -13.73 3.97
CA TYR A 190 1.27 -14.92 3.41
C TYR A 190 -0.14 -15.16 3.95
N GLU A 191 -0.43 -14.82 5.20
CA GLU A 191 -1.78 -14.87 5.77
C GLU A 191 -2.75 -13.91 5.04
N LEU A 192 -2.24 -12.76 4.58
CA LEU A 192 -3.03 -11.78 3.81
C LEU A 192 -3.17 -12.17 2.32
N ASP A 193 -2.14 -12.75 1.73
CA ASP A 193 -2.14 -13.18 0.32
C ASP A 193 -1.33 -14.46 0.12
N ALA A 194 -1.96 -15.60 0.37
CA ALA A 194 -1.35 -16.92 0.18
C ALA A 194 -1.17 -17.31 -1.29
N GLY A 195 -1.73 -16.52 -2.23
CA GLY A 195 -1.61 -16.72 -3.67
C GLY A 195 -0.35 -16.09 -4.26
N ASN A 196 0.30 -15.19 -3.53
CA ASN A 196 1.47 -14.47 -4.02
C ASN A 196 2.71 -15.39 -4.13
N PRO A 197 3.22 -15.64 -5.35
CA PRO A 197 4.37 -16.53 -5.53
C PRO A 197 5.67 -15.94 -4.95
N VAL A 198 5.79 -14.62 -4.86
CA VAL A 198 6.98 -13.94 -4.31
C VAL A 198 7.08 -14.17 -2.81
N ILE A 199 5.95 -14.10 -2.09
CA ILE A 199 5.91 -14.39 -0.65
C ILE A 199 6.26 -15.86 -0.40
N GLY A 200 5.62 -16.78 -1.12
CA GLY A 200 5.89 -18.22 -1.00
C GLY A 200 7.34 -18.59 -1.32
N TYR A 201 7.92 -17.99 -2.35
CA TYR A 201 9.33 -18.20 -2.69
C TYR A 201 10.27 -17.71 -1.58
N ASN A 202 10.05 -16.50 -1.04
CA ASN A 202 10.90 -15.96 0.02
C ASN A 202 10.77 -16.74 1.34
N LEU A 203 9.58 -17.24 1.68
CA LEU A 203 9.40 -18.16 2.82
C LEU A 203 10.16 -19.46 2.61
N ALA A 204 10.04 -20.08 1.43
CA ALA A 204 10.79 -21.29 1.11
C ALA A 204 12.31 -21.06 1.19
N LEU A 205 12.78 -19.93 0.65
CA LEU A 205 14.19 -19.56 0.68
C LEU A 205 14.68 -19.38 2.12
N LEU A 206 13.97 -18.61 2.95
CA LEU A 206 14.31 -18.39 4.36
C LEU A 206 14.37 -19.70 5.15
N LEU A 207 13.35 -20.56 4.99
CA LEU A 207 13.29 -21.85 5.68
C LEU A 207 14.39 -22.80 5.21
N SER A 208 14.74 -22.77 3.93
CA SER A 208 15.88 -23.53 3.40
C SER A 208 17.22 -23.08 3.99
N GLN A 209 17.42 -21.77 4.20
CA GLN A 209 18.60 -21.21 4.89
C GLN A 209 18.65 -21.57 6.38
N ARG A 210 17.56 -22.07 6.95
CA ARG A 210 17.46 -22.60 8.31
C ARG A 210 17.45 -24.14 8.34
N GLN A 211 17.61 -24.78 7.19
CA GLN A 211 17.56 -26.24 7.02
C GLN A 211 16.21 -26.86 7.43
N GLU A 212 15.14 -26.08 7.40
CA GLU A 212 13.78 -26.52 7.72
C GLU A 212 13.10 -27.05 6.45
N TRP A 213 13.71 -28.09 5.86
CA TRP A 213 13.43 -28.55 4.50
C TRP A 213 11.96 -28.92 4.26
N THR A 214 11.32 -29.61 5.20
CA THR A 214 9.91 -29.99 5.10
C THR A 214 8.98 -28.77 5.04
N ARG A 215 9.26 -27.74 5.86
CA ARG A 215 8.48 -26.50 5.83
C ARG A 215 8.76 -25.72 4.55
N ALA A 216 10.01 -25.65 4.10
CA ALA A 216 10.39 -25.01 2.84
C ALA A 216 9.68 -25.68 1.64
N GLN A 217 9.60 -27.02 1.65
CA GLN A 217 8.93 -27.82 0.62
C GLN A 217 7.45 -27.44 0.46
N PHE A 218 6.74 -27.21 1.56
CA PHE A 218 5.34 -26.79 1.54
C PHE A 218 5.13 -25.54 0.67
N TYR A 219 5.91 -24.48 0.92
CA TYR A 219 5.76 -23.22 0.19
C TYR A 219 6.24 -23.33 -1.26
N ILE A 220 7.40 -23.95 -1.51
CA ILE A 220 7.98 -24.00 -2.86
C ILE A 220 7.15 -24.86 -3.82
N ARG A 221 6.50 -25.94 -3.34
CA ARG A 221 5.59 -26.75 -4.15
C ARG A 221 4.39 -25.94 -4.61
N ARG A 222 3.83 -25.10 -3.75
CA ARG A 222 2.69 -24.23 -4.12
C ARG A 222 3.08 -23.24 -5.22
N VAL A 223 4.27 -22.66 -5.13
CA VAL A 223 4.81 -21.77 -6.18
C VAL A 223 5.02 -22.54 -7.49
N ASN A 224 5.69 -23.70 -7.43
CA ASN A 224 6.05 -24.48 -8.62
C ASN A 224 4.87 -25.18 -9.30
N ASN A 225 3.78 -25.43 -8.57
CA ASN A 225 2.53 -25.97 -9.11
C ASN A 225 1.61 -24.88 -9.68
N SER A 226 2.06 -23.62 -9.73
CA SER A 226 1.31 -22.50 -10.31
C SER A 226 1.92 -22.04 -11.64
N GLN A 227 1.20 -21.19 -12.37
CA GLN A 227 1.71 -20.56 -13.59
C GLN A 227 2.90 -19.62 -13.33
N ALA A 228 3.12 -19.21 -12.08
CA ALA A 228 4.23 -18.33 -11.69
C ALA A 228 5.58 -19.04 -11.53
N ALA A 229 5.62 -20.37 -11.66
CA ALA A 229 6.85 -21.15 -11.60
C ALA A 229 7.87 -20.64 -12.63
N ASN A 230 9.09 -20.35 -12.19
CA ASN A 230 10.19 -19.86 -13.01
C ASN A 230 11.46 -20.69 -12.76
N ALA A 231 12.57 -20.35 -13.45
CA ALA A 231 13.83 -21.09 -13.31
C ALA A 231 14.34 -21.11 -11.86
N GLU A 232 14.30 -19.98 -11.17
CA GLU A 232 14.79 -19.84 -9.79
C GLU A 232 13.94 -20.63 -8.79
N SER A 233 12.61 -20.61 -8.93
CA SER A 233 11.69 -21.34 -8.04
C SER A 233 11.78 -22.85 -8.25
N LEU A 234 11.93 -23.31 -9.50
CA LEU A 234 12.15 -24.72 -9.81
C LEU A 234 13.49 -25.19 -9.27
N TRP A 235 14.55 -24.38 -9.41
CA TRP A 235 15.88 -24.69 -8.87
C TRP A 235 15.90 -24.80 -7.35
N LEU A 236 15.25 -23.85 -6.66
CA LEU A 236 15.08 -23.93 -5.21
C LEU A 236 14.32 -25.21 -4.82
N GLY A 237 13.28 -25.56 -5.57
CA GLY A 237 12.55 -26.83 -5.41
C GLY A 237 13.46 -28.05 -5.55
N VAL A 238 14.28 -28.11 -6.61
CA VAL A 238 15.26 -29.18 -6.82
C VAL A 238 16.21 -29.31 -5.63
N LYS A 239 16.76 -28.19 -5.14
CA LYS A 239 17.67 -28.19 -3.98
C LYS A 239 16.97 -28.70 -2.71
N ILE A 240 15.75 -28.26 -2.45
CA ILE A 240 14.96 -28.71 -1.28
C ILE A 240 14.65 -30.21 -1.39
N GLU A 241 14.16 -30.68 -2.55
CA GLU A 241 13.81 -32.10 -2.75
C GLU A 241 15.04 -33.02 -2.67
N ARG A 242 16.22 -32.52 -3.05
CA ARG A 242 17.49 -33.24 -2.87
C ARG A 242 17.83 -33.42 -1.38
N GLN A 243 17.67 -32.38 -0.56
CA GLN A 243 17.92 -32.47 0.89
C GLN A 243 16.93 -33.43 1.59
N LEU A 244 15.73 -33.58 1.02
CA LEU A 244 14.71 -34.53 1.48
C LEU A 244 14.87 -35.93 0.88
N ASN A 245 15.89 -36.19 0.06
CA ASN A 245 16.11 -37.45 -0.66
C ASN A 245 14.96 -37.89 -1.60
N ASN A 246 14.18 -36.95 -2.13
CA ASN A 246 13.05 -37.21 -3.03
C ASN A 246 13.49 -37.24 -4.50
N ARG A 247 14.16 -38.32 -4.92
CA ARG A 247 14.78 -38.45 -6.26
C ARG A 247 13.80 -38.24 -7.42
N ASP A 248 12.58 -38.75 -7.31
CA ASP A 248 11.55 -38.58 -8.36
C ASP A 248 11.14 -37.12 -8.53
N SER A 249 11.01 -36.39 -7.42
CA SER A 249 10.69 -34.96 -7.44
C SER A 249 11.85 -34.13 -8.00
N VAL A 250 13.10 -34.49 -7.66
CA VAL A 250 14.30 -33.88 -8.25
C VAL A 250 14.31 -34.05 -9.78
N ALA A 251 14.09 -35.28 -10.27
CA ALA A 251 14.07 -35.56 -11.71
C ALA A 251 12.91 -34.84 -12.42
N SER A 252 11.72 -34.82 -11.82
CA SER A 252 10.55 -34.11 -12.35
C SER A 252 10.78 -32.60 -12.48
N LEU A 253 11.24 -31.96 -11.39
CA LEU A 253 11.49 -30.51 -11.37
C LEU A 253 12.67 -30.13 -12.29
N GLY A 254 13.75 -30.92 -12.30
CA GLY A 254 14.88 -30.71 -13.20
C GLY A 254 14.51 -30.85 -14.67
N GLY A 255 13.67 -31.85 -15.01
CA GLY A 255 13.13 -32.00 -16.36
C GLY A 255 12.22 -30.83 -16.76
N GLN A 256 11.41 -30.30 -15.83
CA GLN A 256 10.63 -29.07 -16.09
C GLN A 256 11.53 -27.86 -16.32
N LEU A 257 12.59 -27.71 -15.52
CA LEU A 257 13.56 -26.63 -15.62
C LEU A 257 14.26 -26.65 -16.99
N GLN A 258 14.78 -27.81 -17.41
CA GLN A 258 15.43 -27.97 -18.72
C GLN A 258 14.47 -27.73 -19.90
N ARG A 259 13.21 -28.18 -19.81
CA ARG A 259 12.23 -28.00 -20.90
C ARG A 259 11.73 -26.56 -21.03
N ARG A 260 11.45 -25.89 -19.90
CA ARG A 260 10.82 -24.56 -19.89
C ARG A 260 11.84 -23.43 -19.92
N PHE A 261 13.03 -23.64 -19.38
CA PHE A 261 14.05 -22.61 -19.21
C PHE A 261 15.46 -23.12 -19.62
N PRO A 262 15.63 -23.71 -20.82
CA PRO A 262 16.87 -24.39 -21.22
C PRO A 262 18.12 -23.50 -21.19
N GLN A 263 17.96 -22.19 -21.38
CA GLN A 263 19.06 -21.23 -21.40
C GLN A 263 19.41 -20.65 -20.03
N SER A 264 18.65 -20.99 -18.98
CA SER A 264 18.88 -20.43 -17.65
C SER A 264 20.14 -21.00 -17.00
N LYS A 265 20.77 -20.23 -16.12
CA LYS A 265 21.94 -20.67 -15.35
C LYS A 265 21.61 -21.90 -14.50
N GLU A 266 20.39 -21.98 -13.98
CA GLU A 266 19.88 -23.07 -13.16
C GLU A 266 19.71 -24.36 -13.97
N ALA A 267 19.19 -24.27 -15.20
CA ALA A 267 19.06 -25.44 -16.08
C ALA A 267 20.44 -26.02 -16.42
N GLN A 268 21.41 -25.16 -16.71
CA GLN A 268 22.79 -25.57 -16.95
C GLN A 268 23.45 -26.14 -15.69
N ALA A 269 23.17 -25.58 -14.51
CA ALA A 269 23.67 -26.09 -13.24
C ALA A 269 23.13 -27.50 -12.95
N TYR A 270 21.84 -27.72 -13.19
CA TYR A 270 21.20 -29.04 -13.08
C TYR A 270 21.84 -30.06 -14.02
N GLU A 271 22.03 -29.71 -15.29
CA GLU A 271 22.63 -30.61 -16.30
C GLU A 271 24.04 -31.05 -15.92
N ARG A 272 24.86 -30.13 -15.41
CA ARG A 272 26.22 -30.43 -14.95
C ARG A 272 26.27 -31.16 -13.60
N GLY A 273 25.12 -31.38 -12.96
CA GLY A 273 25.05 -31.90 -11.60
C GLY A 273 25.71 -30.96 -10.57
N ASN A 274 25.83 -29.67 -10.88
CA ASN A 274 26.37 -28.68 -9.97
C ASN A 274 25.24 -28.07 -9.14
N PHE A 275 25.09 -28.56 -7.90
CA PHE A 275 24.05 -28.08 -6.98
C PHE A 275 24.61 -27.20 -5.86
N ASN A 276 25.90 -26.91 -5.91
CA ASN A 276 26.56 -26.00 -4.99
C ASN A 276 26.67 -24.66 -5.72
N ASP A 277 26.02 -23.64 -5.16
CA ASP A 277 26.10 -22.26 -5.65
C ASP A 277 27.51 -21.69 -5.42
#